data_AF-A0A9J7X311-F1
#
_entry.id   AF-A0A9J7X311-F1
#
_cell.length_a   1.000
_cell.length_b   1.000
_cell.length_c   1.000
_cell.angle_alpha   90.00
_cell.angle_beta   90.00
_cell.angle_gamma   90.00
#
_symmetry.space_group_name_H-M   'P 1'
#
loop_
_entity.id
_entity.type
_entity.pdbx_description
1 polymer ?
#
loop_
_entity_poly.entity_id
_entity_poly.type
_entity_poly.pdbx_seq_one_letter_code
_entity_poly.pdbx_strand_id
1 'polypeptide(L)'
;MALCGTTASNAAKMMAAYNGGTAAVAAHHPHHHHQLPHLPPPAHHHHHHQHSHHLQQQLDIEPDRPIGYGAFGVVWSVTDPRDGKRVALKKMPNVFQNLVSCKRVFRELKMLCFFKHDNVLSALDILQPPHIDYFEEIYVVTELMQSDLHKIIVSPQPLSSDHVKVFLYQILRGLKYLHSAGILHRDIKPGNLLVNSNCVLKICDFGLARVEELDESRHMTQEVVTQYYRAPEILMGSRHYSNAIDIWSVGCIFAELLGRRILFQAQSPIQQLDLITDLLGTPSLEAMRTACEGARAHILRGPHKQPSLPVLYTLSSQATHEAVHLLCRMLVFDPSKRISAKDALAHPYLDEGRLRYHTCMCKCCYTTSSGRVYTSDFEPVTNPKFDDGFEKNLTSVRQVKEIIHQFILEQQKGNRVPLCINPQSAAFKSFISSTVAQPSEMPPSPLVWE
;
A
#
# COMPACT_ATOMS: atom_id res chain seq x y z
N MET A 1 -18.35 11.90 10.23
CA MET A 1 -17.00 11.56 9.75
C MET A 1 -16.31 10.73 10.82
N ALA A 2 -15.56 9.71 10.43
CA ALA A 2 -14.83 8.80 11.30
C ALA A 2 -13.69 9.47 12.10
N LEU A 3 -13.23 10.65 11.66
CA LEU A 3 -12.22 11.45 12.32
C LEU A 3 -12.83 12.70 12.97
N CYS A 4 -12.28 13.13 14.11
CA CYS A 4 -12.54 14.44 14.71
C CYS A 4 -11.22 15.10 15.17
N GLY A 5 -11.21 16.44 15.25
CA GLY A 5 -10.08 17.20 15.76
C GLY A 5 -10.17 17.38 17.27
N THR A 6 -9.04 17.33 17.98
CA THR A 6 -8.99 17.65 19.41
C THR A 6 -8.87 19.15 19.61
N THR A 7 -9.98 19.84 19.89
CA THR A 7 -9.89 21.17 20.50
C THR A 7 -9.60 21.00 21.98
N ALA A 8 -8.62 21.75 22.50
CA ALA A 8 -8.38 21.86 23.93
C ALA A 8 -9.58 22.53 24.62
N SER A 9 -10.59 21.74 24.96
CA SER A 9 -11.59 21.95 26.03
C SER A 9 -12.69 20.90 25.86
N ASN A 10 -12.65 19.83 26.68
CA ASN A 10 -13.78 19.32 27.45
C ASN A 10 -13.46 17.94 28.03
N ALA A 11 -12.78 17.96 29.17
CA ALA A 11 -13.03 17.00 30.24
C ALA A 11 -14.14 17.61 31.12
N ALA A 12 -15.41 17.29 30.88
CA ALA A 12 -16.48 17.33 31.87
C ALA A 12 -17.81 16.81 31.28
N LYS A 13 -18.49 15.97 32.06
CA LYS A 13 -19.85 15.39 31.90
C LYS A 13 -19.92 13.95 31.36
N MET A 14 -19.30 13.03 32.08
CA MET A 14 -19.97 11.76 32.40
C MET A 14 -20.42 11.82 33.87
N MET A 15 -21.72 11.62 34.09
CA MET A 15 -22.44 11.31 35.35
C MET A 15 -23.70 12.20 35.50
N ALA A 16 -24.85 11.66 35.11
CA ALA A 16 -26.07 11.69 35.92
C ALA A 16 -27.12 10.76 35.29
N ALA A 17 -27.77 10.00 36.15
CA ALA A 17 -28.52 8.79 35.87
C ALA A 17 -30.02 9.04 35.61
N TYR A 18 -30.64 8.04 34.99
CA TYR A 18 -31.98 7.46 35.25
C TYR A 18 -33.03 8.27 36.04
N ASN A 19 -34.22 8.41 35.41
CA ASN A 19 -35.61 8.24 35.89
C ASN A 19 -36.52 9.04 34.94
N GLY A 20 -37.72 8.64 34.49
CA GLY A 20 -38.64 7.54 34.79
C GLY A 20 -40.08 8.04 34.50
N GLY A 21 -40.91 7.24 33.82
CA GLY A 21 -42.40 7.36 33.72
C GLY A 21 -42.95 8.48 32.82
N THR A 22 -44.07 8.40 32.09
CA THR A 22 -45.30 7.57 32.16
C THR A 22 -46.20 7.84 30.92
N ALA A 23 -46.81 6.77 30.35
CA ALA A 23 -48.22 6.54 29.87
C ALA A 23 -49.16 7.73 29.46
N ALA A 24 -50.19 7.70 28.59
CA ALA A 24 -51.00 6.72 27.81
C ALA A 24 -51.84 7.52 26.72
N VAL A 25 -52.08 7.04 25.48
CA VAL A 25 -53.23 6.29 24.86
C VAL A 25 -54.60 7.02 24.63
N ALA A 26 -55.01 7.13 23.34
CA ALA A 26 -56.37 7.09 22.69
C ALA A 26 -57.47 8.14 23.05
N ALA A 27 -58.51 8.48 22.24
CA ALA A 27 -58.95 8.31 20.85
C ALA A 27 -60.28 9.13 20.63
N HIS A 28 -60.74 9.20 19.38
CA HIS A 28 -62.14 9.33 18.88
C HIS A 28 -62.66 10.61 18.14
N HIS A 29 -63.13 10.32 16.92
CA HIS A 29 -63.96 11.01 15.92
C HIS A 29 -65.46 11.06 16.34
N PRO A 30 -66.43 11.77 15.67
CA PRO A 30 -66.81 11.53 14.24
C PRO A 30 -67.55 12.62 13.39
N HIS A 31 -67.63 12.32 12.07
CA HIS A 31 -68.64 12.57 11.00
C HIS A 31 -69.41 13.90 10.79
N HIS A 32 -69.42 14.43 9.54
CA HIS A 32 -70.54 14.29 8.56
C HIS A 32 -70.27 14.92 7.16
N HIS A 33 -70.86 14.31 6.12
CA HIS A 33 -70.87 14.66 4.69
C HIS A 33 -71.79 15.85 4.31
N HIS A 34 -71.43 16.67 3.30
CA HIS A 34 -72.18 16.78 2.02
C HIS A 34 -71.63 17.84 1.01
N GLN A 35 -71.49 17.39 -0.25
CA GLN A 35 -71.79 18.00 -1.57
C GLN A 35 -71.26 19.39 -2.01
N LEU A 36 -70.59 19.34 -3.19
CA LEU A 36 -70.20 20.39 -4.16
C LEU A 36 -71.42 21.05 -4.84
N PRO A 37 -71.33 22.30 -5.40
CA PRO A 37 -70.81 22.50 -6.78
C PRO A 37 -70.06 23.82 -7.11
N HIS A 38 -69.10 23.69 -8.04
CA HIS A 38 -68.59 24.57 -9.13
C HIS A 38 -68.88 26.09 -9.21
N LEU A 39 -67.80 26.91 -9.27
CA LEU A 39 -67.28 27.77 -10.39
C LEU A 39 -66.47 28.99 -9.86
N PRO A 40 -65.46 29.51 -10.60
CA PRO A 40 -64.38 30.33 -10.06
C PRO A 40 -64.62 31.86 -10.17
N PRO A 41 -64.07 32.68 -9.25
CA PRO A 41 -63.98 34.12 -9.40
C PRO A 41 -62.56 34.60 -9.77
N PRO A 42 -62.40 35.90 -10.10
CA PRO A 42 -61.37 36.41 -11.01
C PRO A 42 -60.12 36.96 -10.32
N ALA A 43 -59.14 37.33 -11.15
CA ALA A 43 -57.88 37.97 -10.81
C ALA A 43 -58.02 39.23 -9.94
N HIS A 44 -57.15 39.40 -8.95
CA HIS A 44 -56.30 40.59 -8.77
C HIS A 44 -55.28 40.42 -7.62
N HIS A 45 -54.11 41.02 -7.85
CA HIS A 45 -52.98 41.34 -6.95
C HIS A 45 -53.09 41.04 -5.44
N HIS A 46 -52.05 40.43 -4.86
CA HIS A 46 -51.19 41.08 -3.85
C HIS A 46 -49.98 40.24 -3.39
N HIS A 47 -48.95 40.97 -2.98
CA HIS A 47 -47.84 40.63 -2.08
C HIS A 47 -46.66 39.76 -2.55
N HIS A 48 -45.55 40.48 -2.81
CA HIS A 48 -44.20 40.03 -2.55
C HIS A 48 -44.04 39.48 -1.13
N HIS A 49 -43.80 38.18 -1.02
CA HIS A 49 -42.96 37.62 0.03
C HIS A 49 -41.81 36.88 -0.64
N GLN A 50 -40.61 37.46 -0.54
CA GLN A 50 -39.35 36.79 -0.81
C GLN A 50 -39.19 35.66 0.20
N HIS A 51 -39.47 34.43 -0.21
CA HIS A 51 -38.89 33.27 0.44
C HIS A 51 -37.48 33.07 -0.12
N SER A 52 -36.50 33.44 0.70
CA SER A 52 -35.10 33.07 0.53
C SER A 52 -35.00 31.54 0.52
N HIS A 53 -34.88 30.96 -0.67
CA HIS A 53 -34.37 29.60 -0.82
C HIS A 53 -32.92 29.59 -0.35
N HIS A 54 -32.71 29.22 0.91
CA HIS A 54 -31.44 28.66 1.35
C HIS A 54 -31.23 27.35 0.57
N LEU A 55 -30.58 27.44 -0.60
CA LEU A 55 -29.86 26.29 -1.14
C LEU A 55 -28.72 26.00 -0.19
N GLN A 56 -29.00 25.16 0.80
CA GLN A 56 -27.98 24.38 1.47
C GLN A 56 -27.48 23.41 0.39
N GLN A 57 -26.38 23.76 -0.29
CA GLN A 57 -25.57 22.79 -1.00
C GLN A 57 -25.18 21.73 0.05
N GLN A 58 -25.97 20.66 0.16
CA GLN A 58 -25.47 19.42 0.68
C GLN A 58 -24.33 19.06 -0.26
N LEU A 59 -23.10 19.37 0.16
CA LEU A 59 -21.93 18.70 -0.37
C LEU A 59 -22.26 17.21 -0.23
N ASP A 60 -22.38 16.50 -1.35
CA ASP A 60 -22.49 15.04 -1.37
C ASP A 60 -21.18 14.49 -0.77
N ILE A 61 -21.12 14.45 0.57
CA ILE A 61 -19.98 13.91 1.30
C ILE A 61 -20.05 12.41 1.10
N GLU A 62 -19.17 11.87 0.25
CA GLU A 62 -19.02 10.43 0.09
C GLU A 62 -18.88 9.77 1.47
N PRO A 63 -19.64 8.69 1.75
CA PRO A 63 -19.59 8.05 3.05
C PRO A 63 -18.21 7.43 3.31
N ASP A 64 -17.82 7.39 4.58
CA ASP A 64 -16.64 6.66 5.02
C ASP A 64 -16.85 5.17 4.76
N ARG A 65 -15.89 4.51 4.09
CA ARG A 65 -16.04 3.13 3.65
C ARG A 65 -14.72 2.36 3.69
N PRO A 66 -14.74 1.04 3.92
CA PRO A 66 -13.56 0.20 3.76
C PRO A 66 -13.16 0.14 2.28
N ILE A 67 -11.85 0.19 2.01
CA ILE A 67 -11.28 0.12 0.65
C ILE A 67 -10.25 -0.99 0.48
N GLY A 68 -9.74 -1.55 1.58
CA GLY A 68 -8.77 -2.65 1.52
C GLY A 68 -8.72 -3.42 2.82
N TYR A 69 -8.61 -4.74 2.68
CA TYR A 69 -8.34 -5.68 3.76
C TYR A 69 -7.01 -6.35 3.43
N GLY A 70 -6.03 -6.27 4.34
CA GLY A 70 -4.74 -6.93 4.18
C GLY A 70 -4.36 -7.70 5.44
N ALA A 71 -3.28 -8.48 5.36
CA ALA A 71 -2.76 -9.25 6.49
C ALA A 71 -2.39 -8.38 7.71
N PHE A 72 -2.14 -7.08 7.49
CA PHE A 72 -1.61 -6.16 8.51
C PHE A 72 -2.56 -5.01 8.88
N GLY A 73 -3.81 -5.05 8.40
CA GLY A 73 -4.80 -4.05 8.78
C GLY A 73 -5.98 -3.90 7.83
N VAL A 74 -6.86 -2.97 8.20
CA VAL A 74 -7.98 -2.54 7.37
C VAL A 74 -7.78 -1.07 7.00
N VAL A 75 -7.97 -0.76 5.73
CA VAL A 75 -7.84 0.60 5.20
C VAL A 75 -9.23 1.13 4.86
N TRP A 76 -9.52 2.33 5.35
CA TRP A 76 -10.76 3.04 5.10
C TRP A 76 -10.51 4.32 4.31
N SER A 77 -11.39 4.61 3.35
CA SER A 77 -11.52 5.95 2.79
C SER A 77 -12.32 6.78 3.77
N VAL A 78 -11.73 7.87 4.28
CA VAL A 78 -12.36 8.76 5.26
C VAL A 78 -12.14 10.23 4.87
N THR A 79 -12.94 11.12 5.44
CA THR A 79 -12.76 12.58 5.27
C THR A 79 -11.95 13.15 6.43
N ASP A 80 -10.87 13.87 6.10
CA ASP A 80 -10.14 14.69 7.07
C ASP A 80 -10.99 15.92 7.43
N PRO A 81 -11.42 16.09 8.70
CA PRO A 81 -12.32 17.16 9.10
C PRO A 81 -11.66 18.55 9.07
N ARG A 82 -10.33 18.62 8.92
CA ARG A 82 -9.58 19.88 8.93
C ARG A 82 -9.70 20.64 7.61
N ASP A 83 -9.68 19.92 6.50
CA ASP A 83 -9.72 20.50 5.15
C ASP A 83 -10.73 19.85 4.20
N GLY A 84 -11.47 18.85 4.66
CA GLY A 84 -12.49 18.15 3.90
C GLY A 84 -11.94 17.16 2.85
N LYS A 85 -10.62 16.93 2.80
CA LYS A 85 -10.04 16.01 1.81
C LYS A 85 -10.31 14.55 2.16
N ARG A 86 -10.46 13.72 1.12
CA ARG A 86 -10.51 12.27 1.26
C ARG A 86 -9.11 11.70 1.45
N VAL A 87 -8.94 10.87 2.46
CA VAL A 87 -7.68 10.24 2.84
C VAL A 87 -7.88 8.74 3.11
N ALA A 88 -6.79 7.99 3.14
CA ALA A 88 -6.80 6.59 3.54
C ALA A 88 -6.37 6.46 5.02
N LEU A 89 -7.23 5.89 5.85
CA LEU A 89 -6.97 5.59 7.26
C LEU A 89 -6.67 4.10 7.42
N LYS A 90 -5.40 3.77 7.68
CA LYS A 90 -4.96 2.41 7.96
C LYS A 90 -5.03 2.15 9.46
N LYS A 91 -5.85 1.17 9.85
CA LYS A 91 -5.89 0.60 11.20
C LYS A 91 -4.84 -0.50 11.33
N MET A 92 -3.93 -0.36 12.30
CA MET A 92 -2.94 -1.38 12.68
C MET A 92 -3.35 -1.99 14.03
N PRO A 93 -4.08 -3.12 14.03
CA PRO A 93 -4.51 -3.78 15.26
C PRO A 93 -3.39 -4.65 15.86
N ASN A 94 -3.58 -5.14 17.08
CA ASN A 94 -2.76 -6.20 17.69
C ASN A 94 -1.25 -5.86 17.79
N VAL A 95 -0.92 -4.57 17.89
CA VAL A 95 0.47 -4.10 17.87
C VAL A 95 1.24 -4.63 19.07
N PHE A 96 0.61 -4.65 20.25
CA PHE A 96 1.26 -4.89 21.54
C PHE A 96 1.13 -6.33 22.06
N GLN A 97 0.84 -7.31 21.19
CA GLN A 97 0.67 -8.71 21.61
C GLN A 97 2.00 -9.42 21.93
N ASN A 98 3.05 -9.15 21.15
CA ASN A 98 4.38 -9.72 21.35
C ASN A 98 5.45 -8.80 20.78
N LEU A 99 6.70 -9.00 21.23
CA LEU A 99 7.81 -8.10 20.88
C LEU A 99 8.10 -8.06 19.37
N VAL A 100 7.96 -9.19 18.67
CA VAL A 100 8.20 -9.27 17.22
C VAL A 100 7.20 -8.39 16.45
N SER A 101 5.91 -8.50 16.80
CA SER A 101 4.84 -7.66 16.25
C SER A 101 5.09 -6.17 16.54
N CYS A 102 5.44 -5.82 17.79
CA CYS A 102 5.74 -4.46 18.18
C CYS A 102 6.88 -3.85 17.35
N LYS A 103 8.02 -4.56 17.24
CA LYS A 103 9.18 -4.10 16.45
C LYS A 103 8.82 -3.92 14.99
N ARG A 104 8.05 -4.87 14.44
CA ARG A 104 7.60 -4.84 13.05
C ARG A 104 6.76 -3.60 12.74
N VAL A 105 5.72 -3.35 13.54
CA VAL A 105 4.84 -2.19 13.36
C VAL A 105 5.60 -0.89 13.59
N PHE A 106 6.50 -0.84 14.59
CA PHE A 106 7.28 0.37 14.83
C PHE A 106 8.25 0.69 13.69
N ARG A 107 8.92 -0.32 13.12
CA ARG A 107 9.75 -0.13 11.92
C ARG A 107 8.92 0.38 10.75
N GLU A 108 7.76 -0.21 10.47
CA GLU A 108 6.86 0.26 9.41
C GLU A 108 6.45 1.72 9.63
N LEU A 109 6.10 2.09 10.87
CA LEU A 109 5.73 3.46 11.22
C LEU A 109 6.90 4.44 11.00
N LYS A 110 8.10 4.09 11.47
CA LYS A 110 9.32 4.88 11.27
C LYS A 110 9.66 5.06 9.79
N MET A 111 9.52 3.99 8.99
CA MET A 111 9.73 4.02 7.54
C MET A 111 8.72 4.94 6.84
N LEU A 112 7.43 4.81 7.14
CA LEU A 112 6.37 5.66 6.57
C LEU A 112 6.58 7.15 6.87
N CYS A 113 7.12 7.49 8.04
CA CYS A 113 7.47 8.87 8.39
C CYS A 113 8.80 9.35 7.77
N PHE A 114 9.70 8.43 7.45
CA PHE A 114 11.00 8.74 6.84
C PHE A 114 10.88 9.06 5.35
N PHE A 115 10.01 8.34 4.62
CA PHE A 115 9.93 8.44 3.16
C PHE A 115 9.46 9.81 2.66
N LYS A 116 10.17 10.31 1.63
CA LYS A 116 9.86 11.55 0.92
C LYS A 116 10.01 11.33 -0.59
N HIS A 117 9.07 10.58 -1.18
CA HIS A 117 9.14 10.23 -2.60
C HIS A 117 7.76 10.03 -3.23
N ASP A 118 7.56 10.51 -4.45
CA ASP A 118 6.26 10.42 -5.13
C ASP A 118 5.80 8.98 -5.42
N ASN A 119 6.71 8.02 -5.55
CA ASN A 119 6.37 6.62 -5.83
C ASN A 119 6.54 5.67 -4.64
N VAL A 120 6.68 6.21 -3.43
CA VAL A 120 6.72 5.46 -2.17
C VAL A 120 5.64 6.05 -1.26
N LEU A 121 4.78 5.23 -0.66
CA LEU A 121 3.73 5.71 0.22
C LEU A 121 4.36 6.23 1.53
N SER A 122 3.99 7.45 1.93
CA SER A 122 4.43 8.07 3.18
C SER A 122 3.23 8.38 4.07
N ALA A 123 3.46 8.46 5.38
CA ALA A 123 2.45 8.94 6.32
C ALA A 123 2.17 10.44 6.08
N LEU A 124 0.88 10.80 6.00
CA LEU A 124 0.44 12.19 6.06
C LEU A 124 0.24 12.65 7.51
N ASP A 125 -0.21 11.74 8.36
CA ASP A 125 -0.48 11.97 9.78
C ASP A 125 -0.56 10.64 10.54
N ILE A 126 -0.45 10.69 11.87
CA ILE A 126 -0.73 9.57 12.77
C ILE A 126 -1.70 10.09 13.83
N LEU A 127 -2.80 9.37 14.05
CA LEU A 127 -3.81 9.80 15.00
C LEU A 127 -3.24 9.82 16.42
N GLN A 128 -3.75 10.75 17.22
CA GLN A 128 -3.39 10.89 18.63
C GLN A 128 -3.75 9.61 19.36
N PRO A 129 -2.77 8.94 19.99
CA PRO A 129 -3.06 7.75 20.77
C PRO A 129 -3.85 8.16 22.02
N PRO A 130 -4.71 7.29 22.54
CA PRO A 130 -5.33 7.51 23.84
C PRO A 130 -4.28 7.51 24.97
N HIS A 131 -4.72 7.62 26.22
CA HIS A 131 -3.86 7.36 27.36
C HIS A 131 -3.17 6.00 27.22
N ILE A 132 -1.93 5.88 27.68
CA ILE A 132 -1.08 4.72 27.43
C ILE A 132 -1.72 3.39 27.88
N ASP A 133 -2.53 3.42 28.95
CA ASP A 133 -3.25 2.25 29.46
C ASP A 133 -4.31 1.71 28.49
N TYR A 134 -4.80 2.53 27.55
CA TYR A 134 -5.80 2.17 26.54
C TYR A 134 -5.22 2.15 25.11
N PHE A 135 -3.91 2.32 24.96
CA PHE A 135 -3.26 2.38 23.66
C PHE A 135 -3.06 0.97 23.07
N GLU A 136 -4.03 0.47 22.33
CA GLU A 136 -3.98 -0.91 21.78
C GLU A 136 -3.75 -0.97 20.27
N GLU A 137 -4.06 0.13 19.57
CA GLU A 137 -4.07 0.19 18.11
C GLU A 137 -3.46 1.49 17.62
N ILE A 138 -2.86 1.45 16.43
CA ILE A 138 -2.28 2.62 15.77
C ILE A 138 -3.07 2.90 14.51
N TYR A 139 -3.28 4.18 14.22
CA TYR A 139 -4.00 4.61 13.02
C TYR A 139 -3.16 5.60 12.23
N VAL A 140 -2.85 5.24 11.00
CA VAL A 140 -1.99 6.03 10.11
C VAL A 140 -2.83 6.59 8.97
N VAL A 141 -2.71 7.90 8.75
CA VAL A 141 -3.34 8.60 7.62
C VAL A 141 -2.35 8.66 6.48
N THR A 142 -2.80 8.28 5.29
CA THR A 142 -2.03 8.33 4.04
C THR A 142 -2.89 8.95 2.94
N GLU A 143 -2.27 9.24 1.80
CA GLU A 143 -3.05 9.65 0.63
C GLU A 143 -3.97 8.53 0.16
N LEU A 144 -5.16 8.92 -0.31
CA LEU A 144 -6.12 7.96 -0.84
C LEU A 144 -5.70 7.51 -2.24
N MET A 145 -5.45 6.21 -2.39
CA MET A 145 -5.23 5.55 -3.68
C MET A 145 -6.47 4.71 -4.01
N GLN A 146 -7.01 4.85 -5.21
CA GLN A 146 -8.29 4.25 -5.59
C GLN A 146 -8.20 2.75 -5.86
N SER A 147 -7.04 2.26 -6.28
CA SER A 147 -6.83 0.86 -6.65
C SER A 147 -5.42 0.41 -6.32
N ASP A 148 -5.15 -0.85 -6.63
CA ASP A 148 -3.84 -1.48 -6.68
C ASP A 148 -3.60 -2.05 -8.09
N LEU A 149 -2.34 -2.33 -8.42
CA LEU A 149 -1.95 -2.80 -9.74
C LEU A 149 -2.51 -4.20 -10.04
N HIS A 150 -2.73 -5.04 -9.02
CA HIS A 150 -3.36 -6.36 -9.20
C HIS A 150 -4.76 -6.21 -9.82
N LYS A 151 -5.60 -5.36 -9.22
CA LYS A 151 -6.95 -5.07 -9.75
C LYS A 151 -6.90 -4.51 -11.17
N ILE A 152 -5.92 -3.65 -11.49
CA ILE A 152 -5.77 -3.11 -12.85
C ILE A 152 -5.44 -4.23 -13.84
N ILE A 153 -4.48 -5.10 -13.51
CA ILE A 153 -4.04 -6.23 -14.37
C ILE A 153 -5.20 -7.18 -14.66
N VAL A 154 -5.98 -7.58 -13.65
CA VAL A 154 -7.06 -8.57 -13.84
C VAL A 154 -8.36 -7.94 -14.37
N SER A 155 -8.47 -6.62 -14.39
CA SER A 155 -9.65 -5.93 -14.91
C SER A 155 -9.73 -6.02 -16.45
N PRO A 156 -10.96 -5.89 -17.02
CA PRO A 156 -11.13 -5.78 -18.47
C PRO A 156 -10.66 -4.43 -19.03
N GLN A 157 -10.19 -3.48 -18.20
CA GLN A 157 -9.73 -2.19 -18.69
C GLN A 157 -8.50 -2.37 -19.59
N PRO A 158 -8.45 -1.71 -20.77
CA PRO A 158 -7.29 -1.77 -21.65
C PRO A 158 -6.01 -1.25 -20.95
N LEU A 159 -4.90 -1.97 -21.13
CA LEU A 159 -3.58 -1.59 -20.65
C LEU A 159 -2.70 -1.47 -21.87
N SER A 160 -2.46 -0.23 -22.30
CA SER A 160 -1.62 0.07 -23.45
C SER A 160 -0.14 -0.07 -23.09
N SER A 161 0.71 -0.08 -24.11
CA SER A 161 2.17 -0.09 -23.92
C SER A 161 2.64 1.11 -23.10
N ASP A 162 2.02 2.29 -23.30
CA ASP A 162 2.28 3.49 -22.49
C ASP A 162 2.01 3.25 -21.00
N HIS A 163 0.89 2.59 -20.65
CA HIS A 163 0.58 2.27 -19.26
C HIS A 163 1.65 1.34 -18.67
N VAL A 164 2.07 0.30 -19.40
CA VAL A 164 3.11 -0.63 -18.94
C VAL A 164 4.43 0.11 -18.67
N LYS A 165 4.88 0.94 -19.61
CA LYS A 165 6.13 1.72 -19.47
C LYS A 165 6.08 2.67 -18.27
N VAL A 166 4.96 3.39 -18.10
CA VAL A 166 4.79 4.35 -17.00
C VAL A 166 4.69 3.67 -15.64
N PHE A 167 3.99 2.54 -15.54
CA PHE A 167 3.95 1.78 -14.28
C PHE A 167 5.32 1.20 -13.94
N LEU A 168 5.99 0.56 -14.90
CA LEU A 168 7.33 0.01 -14.68
C LEU A 168 8.34 1.09 -14.28
N TYR A 169 8.33 2.24 -14.96
CA TYR A 169 9.16 3.39 -14.61
C TYR A 169 8.94 3.84 -13.17
N GLN A 170 7.68 4.03 -12.74
CA GLN A 170 7.36 4.47 -11.38
C GLN A 170 7.77 3.45 -10.31
N ILE A 171 7.59 2.15 -10.57
CA ILE A 171 8.02 1.07 -9.66
C ILE A 171 9.54 1.12 -9.46
N LEU A 172 10.30 1.15 -10.56
CA LEU A 172 11.76 1.19 -10.49
C LEU A 172 12.29 2.48 -9.88
N ARG A 173 11.63 3.61 -10.16
CA ARG A 173 11.94 4.91 -9.56
C ARG A 173 11.76 4.88 -8.04
N GLY A 174 10.66 4.28 -7.54
CA GLY A 174 10.43 4.07 -6.12
C GLY A 174 11.46 3.12 -5.49
N LEU A 175 11.81 2.01 -6.16
CA LEU A 175 12.82 1.08 -5.67
C LEU A 175 14.22 1.68 -5.63
N LYS A 176 14.63 2.47 -6.63
CA LYS A 176 15.93 3.20 -6.59
C LYS A 176 16.04 4.06 -5.33
N TYR A 177 14.96 4.78 -4.98
CA TYR A 177 14.90 5.56 -3.75
C TYR A 177 15.03 4.67 -2.50
N LEU A 178 14.25 3.60 -2.39
CA LEU A 178 14.30 2.67 -1.24
C LEU A 178 15.67 1.99 -1.09
N HIS A 179 16.23 1.50 -2.20
CA HIS A 179 17.54 0.84 -2.22
C HIS A 179 18.67 1.80 -1.86
N SER A 180 18.58 3.08 -2.26
CA SER A 180 19.54 4.11 -1.82
C SER A 180 19.46 4.38 -0.31
N ALA A 181 18.30 4.18 0.30
CA ALA A 181 18.10 4.25 1.75
C ALA A 181 18.66 3.03 2.50
N GLY A 182 19.12 2.00 1.78
CA GLY A 182 19.48 0.70 2.34
C GLY A 182 18.28 -0.18 2.69
N ILE A 183 17.08 0.10 2.16
CA ILE A 183 15.86 -0.64 2.50
C ILE A 183 15.52 -1.65 1.41
N LEU A 184 15.33 -2.90 1.81
CA LEU A 184 14.78 -4.00 1.01
C LEU A 184 13.28 -4.10 1.28
N HIS A 185 12.44 -4.13 0.24
CA HIS A 185 11.00 -4.23 0.43
C HIS A 185 10.57 -5.68 0.76
N ARG A 186 11.13 -6.67 0.07
CA ARG A 186 10.95 -8.13 0.26
C ARG A 186 9.56 -8.70 -0.05
N ASP A 187 8.56 -7.86 -0.29
CA ASP A 187 7.20 -8.27 -0.69
C ASP A 187 6.63 -7.42 -1.83
N ILE A 188 7.45 -7.17 -2.87
CA ILE A 188 6.99 -6.47 -4.07
C ILE A 188 6.06 -7.40 -4.87
N LYS A 189 4.81 -6.97 -5.03
CA LYS A 189 3.76 -7.66 -5.78
C LYS A 189 2.69 -6.65 -6.24
N PRO A 190 1.87 -6.97 -7.25
CA PRO A 190 0.88 -6.02 -7.78
C PRO A 190 -0.10 -5.48 -6.73
N GLY A 191 -0.45 -6.27 -5.71
CA GLY A 191 -1.32 -5.82 -4.61
C GLY A 191 -0.68 -4.79 -3.66
N ASN A 192 0.66 -4.68 -3.65
CA ASN A 192 1.42 -3.71 -2.84
C ASN A 192 1.86 -2.48 -3.67
N LEU A 193 1.32 -2.33 -4.88
CA LEU A 193 1.57 -1.22 -5.78
C LEU A 193 0.26 -0.47 -5.99
N LEU A 194 0.02 0.55 -5.17
CA LEU A 194 -1.19 1.34 -5.20
C LEU A 194 -1.22 2.26 -6.41
N VAL A 195 -2.39 2.43 -7.02
CA VAL A 195 -2.59 3.24 -8.23
C VAL A 195 -3.80 4.16 -8.05
N ASN A 196 -3.65 5.42 -8.46
CA ASN A 196 -4.75 6.39 -8.48
C ASN A 196 -5.30 6.61 -9.90
N SER A 197 -6.40 7.37 -10.02
CA SER A 197 -7.05 7.68 -11.30
C SER A 197 -6.15 8.39 -12.32
N ASN A 198 -5.09 9.06 -11.84
CA ASN A 198 -4.11 9.74 -12.67
C ASN A 198 -2.92 8.82 -13.03
N CYS A 199 -3.04 7.51 -12.82
CA CYS A 199 -2.00 6.50 -13.02
C CYS A 199 -0.72 6.74 -12.20
N VAL A 200 -0.79 7.57 -11.15
CA VAL A 200 0.32 7.69 -10.18
C VAL A 200 0.37 6.41 -9.36
N LEU A 201 1.56 5.83 -9.27
CA LEU A 201 1.82 4.59 -8.57
C LEU A 201 2.66 4.83 -7.32
N LYS A 202 2.30 4.16 -6.23
CA LYS A 202 3.05 4.16 -4.96
C LYS A 202 3.25 2.76 -4.40
N ILE A 203 4.49 2.46 -4.04
CA ILE A 203 4.86 1.25 -3.30
C ILE A 203 4.35 1.40 -1.86
N CYS A 204 3.67 0.38 -1.33
CA CYS A 204 3.17 0.34 0.03
C CYS A 204 3.44 -1.01 0.72
N ASP A 205 3.07 -1.11 2.00
CA ASP A 205 3.20 -2.30 2.84
C ASP A 205 4.65 -2.70 3.17
N PHE A 206 5.26 -1.90 4.06
CA PHE A 206 6.63 -2.08 4.53
C PHE A 206 6.71 -2.98 5.77
N GLY A 207 5.66 -3.73 6.11
CA GLY A 207 5.66 -4.61 7.28
C GLY A 207 6.74 -5.70 7.19
N LEU A 208 7.06 -6.14 5.98
CA LEU A 208 8.16 -7.06 5.71
C LEU A 208 9.46 -6.36 5.36
N ALA A 209 9.51 -5.04 5.19
CA ALA A 209 10.74 -4.37 4.80
C ALA A 209 11.83 -4.48 5.87
N ARG A 210 13.10 -4.43 5.47
CA ARG A 210 14.28 -4.47 6.34
C ARG A 210 15.40 -3.60 5.77
N VAL A 211 16.29 -3.16 6.65
CA VAL A 211 17.58 -2.63 6.20
C VAL A 211 18.45 -3.78 5.72
N GLU A 212 19.18 -3.56 4.63
CA GLU A 212 20.14 -4.50 4.08
C GLU A 212 21.27 -4.75 5.09
N GLU A 213 21.49 -6.02 5.45
CA GLU A 213 22.61 -6.41 6.30
C GLU A 213 23.85 -6.59 5.42
N LEU A 214 24.86 -5.74 5.63
CA LEU A 214 26.09 -5.74 4.83
C LEU A 214 27.08 -6.80 5.30
N ASP A 215 26.94 -7.28 6.54
CA ASP A 215 27.75 -8.37 7.08
C ASP A 215 27.20 -9.73 6.62
N GLU A 216 27.88 -10.34 5.64
CA GLU A 216 27.50 -11.65 5.08
C GLU A 216 27.48 -12.78 6.12
N SER A 217 28.13 -12.60 7.28
CA SER A 217 28.10 -13.60 8.36
C SER A 217 26.76 -13.63 9.12
N ARG A 218 25.92 -12.61 8.95
CA ARG A 218 24.63 -12.50 9.63
C ARG A 218 23.49 -12.95 8.73
N HIS A 219 22.63 -13.78 9.30
CA HIS A 219 21.48 -14.32 8.57
C HIS A 219 20.33 -13.32 8.51
N MET A 220 19.71 -13.22 7.33
CA MET A 220 18.48 -12.46 7.13
C MET A 220 17.24 -13.37 7.23
N THR A 221 16.17 -12.88 7.87
CA THR A 221 14.96 -13.69 8.10
C THR A 221 14.24 -14.03 6.80
N GLN A 222 13.73 -15.25 6.67
CA GLN A 222 12.96 -15.70 5.50
C GLN A 222 11.44 -15.49 5.66
N GLU A 223 11.04 -14.43 6.36
CA GLU A 223 9.63 -14.05 6.54
C GLU A 223 9.05 -13.59 5.19
N VAL A 224 8.43 -14.50 4.43
CA VAL A 224 7.86 -14.17 3.12
C VAL A 224 6.47 -14.79 2.97
N VAL A 225 5.54 -14.02 2.41
CA VAL A 225 4.11 -14.38 2.28
C VAL A 225 3.83 -14.89 0.88
N THR A 226 3.81 -14.02 -0.14
CA THR A 226 3.36 -14.40 -1.49
C THR A 226 4.47 -15.12 -2.26
N GLN A 227 4.16 -16.28 -2.87
CA GLN A 227 5.15 -17.16 -3.51
C GLN A 227 5.53 -16.73 -4.94
N TYR A 228 4.57 -16.24 -5.73
CA TYR A 228 4.73 -16.04 -7.19
C TYR A 228 5.83 -15.06 -7.60
N TYR A 229 6.18 -14.14 -6.70
CA TYR A 229 7.16 -13.06 -6.95
C TYR A 229 8.48 -13.28 -6.19
N ARG A 230 8.67 -14.45 -5.55
CA ARG A 230 9.89 -14.74 -4.79
C ARG A 230 11.06 -15.02 -5.72
N ALA A 231 12.21 -14.43 -5.37
CA ALA A 231 13.46 -14.61 -6.10
C ALA A 231 14.03 -16.03 -5.89
N PRO A 232 14.81 -16.56 -6.86
CA PRO A 232 15.40 -17.89 -6.77
C PRO A 232 16.23 -18.09 -5.50
N GLU A 233 17.03 -17.11 -5.12
CA GLU A 233 17.86 -17.16 -3.91
C GLU A 233 17.05 -17.33 -2.61
N ILE A 234 15.83 -16.77 -2.56
CA ILE A 234 14.92 -16.96 -1.42
C ILE A 234 14.34 -18.38 -1.43
N LEU A 235 13.92 -18.88 -2.60
CA LEU A 235 13.38 -20.23 -2.74
C LEU A 235 14.41 -21.32 -2.48
N MET A 236 15.67 -21.04 -2.82
CA MET A 236 16.82 -21.92 -2.58
C MET A 236 17.35 -21.84 -1.15
N GLY A 237 16.70 -21.10 -0.24
CA GLY A 237 17.05 -21.05 1.17
C GLY A 237 18.32 -20.27 1.48
N SER A 238 18.71 -19.31 0.63
CA SER A 238 19.87 -18.47 0.88
C SER A 238 19.68 -17.67 2.17
N ARG A 239 20.77 -17.57 2.96
CA ARG A 239 20.77 -16.89 4.27
C ARG A 239 21.10 -15.41 4.17
N HIS A 240 21.66 -14.98 3.05
CA HIS A 240 22.01 -13.60 2.76
C HIS A 240 21.47 -13.24 1.37
N TYR A 241 20.86 -12.07 1.26
CA TYR A 241 20.25 -11.60 0.03
C TYR A 241 20.25 -10.07 0.00
N SER A 242 20.31 -9.51 -1.21
CA SER A 242 20.43 -8.06 -1.45
C SER A 242 19.14 -7.47 -2.05
N ASN A 243 19.21 -6.20 -2.42
CA ASN A 243 18.17 -5.50 -3.19
C ASN A 243 17.76 -6.15 -4.52
N ALA A 244 18.57 -7.11 -5.02
CA ALA A 244 18.27 -7.86 -6.22
C ALA A 244 16.95 -8.63 -6.11
N ILE A 245 16.53 -9.06 -4.92
CA ILE A 245 15.26 -9.79 -4.72
C ILE A 245 14.05 -8.95 -5.18
N ASP A 246 14.07 -7.64 -4.94
CA ASP A 246 12.98 -6.75 -5.33
C ASP A 246 12.96 -6.60 -6.86
N ILE A 247 14.13 -6.59 -7.52
CA ILE A 247 14.23 -6.53 -8.99
C ILE A 247 13.66 -7.80 -9.64
N TRP A 248 13.90 -8.97 -9.04
CA TRP A 248 13.28 -10.20 -9.52
C TRP A 248 11.74 -10.09 -9.49
N SER A 249 11.20 -9.64 -8.36
CA SER A 249 9.76 -9.42 -8.22
C SER A 249 9.23 -8.44 -9.27
N VAL A 250 9.96 -7.37 -9.58
CA VAL A 250 9.62 -6.44 -10.67
C VAL A 250 9.63 -7.13 -12.03
N GLY A 251 10.59 -8.02 -12.31
CA GLY A 251 10.60 -8.83 -13.53
C GLY A 251 9.33 -9.66 -13.69
N CYS A 252 8.90 -10.36 -12.62
CA CYS A 252 7.63 -11.10 -12.63
C CYS A 252 6.43 -10.18 -12.90
N ILE A 253 6.36 -9.01 -12.25
CA ILE A 253 5.28 -8.02 -12.43
C ILE A 253 5.31 -7.44 -13.85
N PHE A 254 6.49 -7.22 -14.41
CA PHE A 254 6.63 -6.69 -15.77
C PHE A 254 6.10 -7.70 -16.81
N ALA A 255 6.44 -8.98 -16.67
CA ALA A 255 5.84 -10.03 -17.49
C ALA A 255 4.33 -10.11 -17.33
N GLU A 256 3.82 -9.95 -16.11
CA GLU A 256 2.38 -9.94 -15.82
C GLU A 256 1.66 -8.71 -16.39
N LEU A 257 2.29 -7.53 -16.41
CA LEU A 257 1.78 -6.35 -17.10
C LEU A 257 1.68 -6.57 -18.61
N LEU A 258 2.67 -7.25 -19.20
CA LEU A 258 2.67 -7.57 -20.64
C LEU A 258 1.64 -8.65 -21.00
N GLY A 259 1.50 -9.69 -20.18
CA GLY A 259 0.70 -10.88 -20.48
C GLY A 259 -0.66 -10.98 -19.77
N ARG A 260 -0.97 -10.06 -18.84
CA ARG A 260 -2.17 -10.07 -17.98
C ARG A 260 -2.37 -11.34 -17.15
N ARG A 261 -1.31 -12.12 -16.94
CA ARG A 261 -1.32 -13.37 -16.19
C ARG A 261 -0.04 -13.50 -15.38
N ILE A 262 -0.16 -14.10 -14.20
CA ILE A 262 0.98 -14.40 -13.33
C ILE A 262 2.00 -15.24 -14.13
N LEU A 263 3.26 -14.81 -14.14
CA LEU A 263 4.32 -15.48 -14.91
C LEU A 263 4.60 -16.89 -14.39
N PHE A 264 4.73 -17.03 -13.06
CA PHE A 264 5.04 -18.29 -12.39
C PHE A 264 3.92 -18.63 -11.39
N GLN A 265 2.90 -19.34 -11.86
CA GLN A 265 1.73 -19.70 -11.05
C GLN A 265 1.92 -21.07 -10.38
N ALA A 266 2.80 -21.15 -9.37
CA ALA A 266 3.08 -22.40 -8.66
C ALA A 266 2.27 -22.59 -7.36
N GLN A 267 1.98 -23.84 -7.01
CA GLN A 267 1.28 -24.24 -5.79
C GLN A 267 2.25 -24.49 -4.61
N SER A 268 3.56 -24.60 -4.86
CA SER A 268 4.56 -24.80 -3.81
C SER A 268 5.91 -24.12 -4.13
N PRO A 269 6.76 -23.83 -3.14
CA PRO A 269 8.07 -23.20 -3.39
C PRO A 269 8.98 -24.03 -4.30
N ILE A 270 8.87 -25.36 -4.22
CA ILE A 270 9.59 -26.29 -5.10
C ILE A 270 9.08 -26.16 -6.54
N GLN A 271 7.76 -26.19 -6.75
CA GLN A 271 7.19 -26.00 -8.08
C GLN A 271 7.52 -24.61 -8.64
N GLN A 272 7.58 -23.58 -7.79
CA GLN A 272 8.00 -22.24 -8.21
C GLN A 272 9.43 -22.27 -8.77
N LEU A 273 10.35 -22.96 -8.10
CA LEU A 273 11.73 -23.14 -8.55
C LEU A 273 11.80 -23.97 -9.85
N ASP A 274 10.95 -24.97 -10.01
CA ASP A 274 10.85 -25.77 -11.24
C ASP A 274 10.40 -24.91 -12.43
N LEU A 275 9.34 -24.11 -12.29
CA LEU A 275 8.86 -23.19 -13.33
C LEU A 275 9.91 -22.15 -13.72
N ILE A 276 10.67 -21.64 -12.74
CA ILE A 276 11.78 -20.73 -12.99
C ILE A 276 12.87 -21.43 -13.82
N THR A 277 13.21 -22.66 -13.46
CA THR A 277 14.21 -23.46 -14.17
C THR A 277 13.75 -23.85 -15.58
N ASP A 278 12.45 -24.07 -15.79
CA ASP A 278 11.86 -24.30 -17.12
C ASP A 278 12.03 -23.09 -18.05
N LEU A 279 11.89 -21.87 -17.52
CA LEU A 279 12.06 -20.65 -18.30
C LEU A 279 13.55 -20.30 -18.52
N LEU A 280 14.34 -20.29 -17.45
CA LEU A 280 15.71 -19.77 -17.47
C LEU A 280 16.77 -20.83 -17.76
N GLY A 281 16.39 -22.10 -17.81
CA GLY A 281 17.31 -23.24 -17.91
C GLY A 281 17.91 -23.62 -16.56
N THR A 282 18.68 -24.72 -16.56
CA THR A 282 19.38 -25.19 -15.36
C THR A 282 20.50 -24.20 -14.98
N PRO A 283 20.47 -23.61 -13.77
CA PRO A 283 21.49 -22.66 -13.36
C PRO A 283 22.86 -23.34 -13.20
N SER A 284 23.93 -22.60 -13.48
CA SER A 284 25.31 -23.04 -13.19
C SER A 284 25.53 -23.20 -11.68
N LEU A 285 26.54 -23.99 -11.29
CA LEU A 285 26.93 -24.13 -9.87
C LEU A 285 27.28 -22.79 -9.22
N GLU A 286 27.92 -21.87 -9.96
CA GLU A 286 28.24 -20.53 -9.47
C GLU A 286 26.98 -19.72 -9.16
N ALA A 287 25.95 -19.83 -10.01
CA ALA A 287 24.66 -19.16 -9.80
C ALA A 287 23.88 -19.74 -8.60
N MET A 288 24.22 -20.94 -8.14
CA MET A 288 23.65 -21.61 -6.97
C MET A 288 24.58 -21.62 -5.75
N ARG A 289 25.67 -20.83 -5.75
CA ARG A 289 26.70 -20.89 -4.70
C ARG A 289 26.16 -20.66 -3.28
N THR A 290 25.07 -19.88 -3.14
CA THR A 290 24.44 -19.55 -1.86
C THR A 290 23.19 -20.37 -1.57
N ALA A 291 22.85 -21.35 -2.41
CA ALA A 291 21.72 -22.26 -2.23
C ALA A 291 21.99 -23.25 -1.09
N CYS A 292 20.94 -23.63 -0.35
CA CYS A 292 21.02 -24.73 0.59
C CYS A 292 21.22 -26.08 -0.14
N GLU A 293 21.71 -27.08 0.59
CA GLU A 293 22.02 -28.39 0.01
C GLU A 293 20.80 -29.07 -0.61
N GLY A 294 19.64 -29.00 0.05
CA GLY A 294 18.38 -29.55 -0.45
C GLY A 294 17.95 -28.94 -1.79
N ALA A 295 17.95 -27.61 -1.90
CA ALA A 295 17.59 -26.91 -3.13
C ALA A 295 18.56 -27.22 -4.27
N ARG A 296 19.86 -27.23 -4.00
CA ARG A 296 20.90 -27.56 -4.97
C ARG A 296 20.76 -29.00 -5.47
N ALA A 297 20.53 -29.94 -4.56
CA ALA A 297 20.32 -31.35 -4.91
C ALA A 297 19.04 -31.56 -5.73
N HIS A 298 17.95 -30.84 -5.42
CA HIS A 298 16.71 -30.88 -6.19
C HIS A 298 16.92 -30.45 -7.64
N ILE A 299 17.56 -29.28 -7.86
CA ILE A 299 17.82 -28.76 -9.21
C ILE A 299 18.72 -29.72 -10.01
N LEU A 300 19.80 -30.21 -9.40
CA LEU A 300 20.79 -31.05 -10.10
C LEU A 300 20.33 -32.48 -10.36
N ARG A 301 19.31 -32.97 -9.64
CA ARG A 301 18.70 -34.28 -9.90
C ARG A 301 17.83 -34.26 -11.17
N GLY A 302 17.29 -33.10 -11.53
CA GLY A 302 16.49 -32.93 -12.74
C GLY A 302 17.34 -33.03 -14.02
N PRO A 303 16.70 -33.26 -15.18
CA PRO A 303 17.40 -33.19 -16.46
C PRO A 303 17.92 -31.78 -16.71
N HIS A 304 19.07 -31.65 -17.38
CA HIS A 304 19.60 -30.35 -17.78
C HIS A 304 18.66 -29.67 -18.79
N LYS A 305 18.20 -28.46 -18.48
CA LYS A 305 17.28 -27.65 -19.28
C LYS A 305 18.00 -26.48 -19.94
N GLN A 306 17.72 -26.23 -21.22
CA GLN A 306 18.17 -25.02 -21.90
C GLN A 306 17.19 -23.86 -21.64
N PRO A 307 17.64 -22.60 -21.63
CA PRO A 307 16.75 -21.45 -21.46
C PRO A 307 15.69 -21.37 -22.56
N SER A 308 14.43 -21.14 -22.20
CA SER A 308 13.29 -21.00 -23.11
C SER A 308 12.82 -19.55 -23.21
N LEU A 309 13.76 -18.61 -23.30
CA LEU A 309 13.47 -17.17 -23.33
C LEU A 309 12.56 -16.71 -24.49
N PRO A 310 12.54 -17.33 -25.70
CA PRO A 310 11.63 -16.94 -26.77
C PRO A 310 10.15 -16.94 -26.39
N VAL A 311 9.74 -17.72 -25.38
CA VAL A 311 8.36 -17.73 -24.89
C VAL A 311 7.90 -16.36 -24.39
N LEU A 312 8.82 -15.50 -23.93
CA LEU A 312 8.50 -14.15 -23.45
C LEU A 312 7.97 -13.22 -24.56
N TYR A 313 8.33 -13.46 -25.81
CA TYR A 313 7.76 -12.72 -26.96
C TYR A 313 6.30 -13.09 -27.22
N THR A 314 5.82 -14.22 -26.68
CA THR A 314 4.43 -14.68 -26.83
C THR A 314 3.49 -14.12 -25.78
N LEU A 315 4.00 -13.34 -24.81
CA LEU A 315 3.19 -12.75 -23.73
C LEU A 315 2.09 -11.85 -24.28
N SER A 316 2.43 -10.98 -25.24
CA SER A 316 1.47 -10.17 -26.01
C SER A 316 2.18 -9.48 -27.18
N SER A 317 1.41 -8.78 -28.02
CA SER A 317 1.96 -7.90 -29.06
C SER A 317 2.77 -6.73 -28.51
N GLN A 318 2.70 -6.44 -27.21
CA GLN A 318 3.47 -5.38 -26.55
C GLN A 318 4.85 -5.86 -26.07
N ALA A 319 5.14 -7.16 -26.15
CA ALA A 319 6.43 -7.75 -25.80
C ALA A 319 7.46 -7.48 -26.91
N THR A 320 7.83 -6.20 -27.09
CA THR A 320 8.86 -5.79 -28.05
C THR A 320 10.23 -6.33 -27.67
N HIS A 321 11.20 -6.23 -28.58
CA HIS A 321 12.57 -6.66 -28.30
C HIS A 321 13.18 -5.96 -27.08
N GLU A 322 12.97 -4.65 -26.94
CA GLU A 322 13.43 -3.86 -25.80
C GLU A 322 12.73 -4.27 -24.50
N ALA A 323 11.43 -4.59 -24.56
CA ALA A 323 10.67 -5.07 -23.41
C ALA A 323 11.22 -6.41 -22.91
N VAL A 324 11.37 -7.38 -23.83
CA VAL A 324 11.88 -8.71 -23.49
C VAL A 324 13.35 -8.65 -23.07
N HIS A 325 14.16 -7.79 -23.69
CA HIS A 325 15.55 -7.60 -23.27
C HIS A 325 15.66 -7.08 -21.83
N LEU A 326 14.89 -6.04 -21.46
CA LEU A 326 14.85 -5.56 -20.08
C LEU A 326 14.33 -6.63 -19.11
N LEU A 327 13.29 -7.36 -19.50
CA LEU A 327 12.73 -8.45 -18.70
C LEU A 327 13.76 -9.55 -18.43
N CYS A 328 14.53 -9.98 -19.44
CA CYS A 328 15.62 -10.95 -19.29
C CYS A 328 16.75 -10.44 -18.40
N ARG A 329 17.00 -9.13 -18.36
CA ARG A 329 17.99 -8.50 -17.46
C ARG A 329 17.53 -8.49 -16.00
N MET A 330 16.22 -8.56 -15.75
CA MET A 330 15.62 -8.68 -14.40
C MET A 330 15.48 -10.15 -13.96
N LEU A 331 15.10 -11.04 -14.87
CA LEU A 331 14.91 -12.47 -14.61
C LEU A 331 16.23 -13.24 -14.77
N VAL A 332 17.14 -13.01 -13.83
CA VAL A 332 18.46 -13.67 -13.78
C VAL A 332 18.57 -14.49 -12.49
N PHE A 333 19.01 -15.75 -12.62
CA PHE A 333 19.21 -16.66 -11.49
C PHE A 333 20.23 -16.12 -10.48
N ASP A 334 21.41 -15.71 -10.98
CA ASP A 334 22.48 -15.14 -10.16
C ASP A 334 22.13 -13.71 -9.76
N PRO A 335 21.88 -13.42 -8.46
CA PRO A 335 21.47 -12.09 -8.03
C PRO A 335 22.53 -11.02 -8.29
N SER A 336 23.82 -11.39 -8.36
CA SER A 336 24.90 -10.43 -8.62
C SER A 336 24.95 -9.95 -10.07
N LYS A 337 24.34 -10.71 -11.00
CA LYS A 337 24.25 -10.37 -12.43
C LYS A 337 22.91 -9.71 -12.79
N ARG A 338 21.98 -9.66 -11.84
CA ARG A 338 20.66 -9.05 -12.03
C ARG A 338 20.82 -7.53 -12.16
N ILE A 339 20.12 -6.92 -13.11
CA ILE A 339 20.19 -5.47 -13.32
C ILE A 339 19.77 -4.71 -12.04
N SER A 340 20.44 -3.60 -11.72
CA SER A 340 20.01 -2.76 -10.60
C SER A 340 18.79 -1.90 -10.98
N ALA A 341 18.05 -1.37 -10.01
CA ALA A 341 16.97 -0.40 -10.31
C ALA A 341 17.51 0.82 -11.08
N LYS A 342 18.72 1.29 -10.73
CA LYS A 342 19.40 2.41 -11.40
C LYS A 342 19.67 2.10 -12.86
N ASP A 343 20.23 0.94 -13.16
CA ASP A 343 20.59 0.58 -14.53
C ASP A 343 19.35 0.20 -15.36
N ALA A 344 18.34 -0.39 -14.72
CA ALA A 344 17.04 -0.64 -15.35
C ALA A 344 16.38 0.67 -15.76
N LEU A 345 16.40 1.70 -14.90
CA LEU A 345 15.91 3.03 -15.23
C LEU A 345 16.65 3.68 -16.40
N ALA A 346 17.91 3.33 -16.65
CA ALA A 346 18.68 3.82 -17.80
C ALA A 346 18.43 3.00 -19.10
N HIS A 347 17.60 1.96 -19.05
CA HIS A 347 17.32 1.12 -20.21
C HIS A 347 16.40 1.82 -21.23
N PRO A 348 16.66 1.74 -22.56
CA PRO A 348 15.89 2.46 -23.58
C PRO A 348 14.38 2.22 -23.55
N TYR A 349 13.94 1.02 -23.15
CA TYR A 349 12.52 0.70 -22.99
C TYR A 349 11.75 1.70 -22.09
N LEU A 350 12.42 2.33 -21.12
CA LEU A 350 11.82 3.24 -20.16
C LEU A 350 11.89 4.72 -20.56
N ASP A 351 12.50 5.07 -21.69
CA ASP A 351 12.67 6.47 -22.08
C ASP A 351 11.33 7.19 -22.27
N GLU A 352 10.40 6.56 -23.00
CA GLU A 352 9.05 7.10 -23.17
C GLU A 352 8.26 7.14 -21.86
N GLY A 353 8.40 6.12 -21.01
CA GLY A 353 7.76 6.07 -19.70
C GLY A 353 8.22 7.21 -18.79
N ARG A 354 9.54 7.46 -18.76
CA ARG A 354 10.16 8.57 -18.03
C ARG A 354 9.66 9.91 -18.54
N LEU A 355 9.71 10.13 -19.86
CA LEU A 355 9.27 11.37 -20.48
C LEU A 355 7.78 11.65 -20.19
N ARG A 356 6.92 10.65 -20.36
CA ARG A 356 5.48 10.77 -20.11
C ARG A 356 5.20 11.12 -18.65
N TYR A 357 5.84 10.42 -17.71
CA TYR A 357 5.69 10.69 -16.28
C TYR A 357 6.05 12.14 -15.92
N HIS A 358 7.20 12.64 -16.40
CA HIS A 358 7.65 14.00 -16.07
C HIS A 358 6.91 15.11 -16.84
N THR A 359 6.29 14.77 -17.96
CA THR A 359 5.53 15.73 -18.77
C THR A 359 4.15 16.01 -18.19
N CYS A 360 3.46 15.04 -17.59
CA CYS A 360 2.07 15.25 -17.17
C CYS A 360 1.64 14.63 -15.83
N MET A 361 2.50 13.86 -15.14
CA MET A 361 2.07 13.12 -13.94
C MET A 361 2.79 13.54 -12.66
N CYS A 362 4.09 13.84 -12.76
CA CYS A 362 4.92 14.12 -11.58
C CYS A 362 4.57 15.47 -10.93
N LYS A 363 4.90 15.58 -9.63
CA LYS A 363 4.77 16.85 -8.89
C LYS A 363 6.03 17.71 -8.97
N CYS A 364 7.16 17.14 -9.40
CA CYS A 364 8.46 17.81 -9.45
C CYS A 364 8.69 18.67 -10.71
N CYS A 365 7.88 18.50 -11.75
CA CYS A 365 7.92 19.33 -12.97
C CYS A 365 6.62 20.13 -13.06
N TYR A 366 6.71 21.36 -13.56
CA TYR A 366 5.57 22.28 -13.63
C TYR A 366 5.58 23.09 -14.92
N THR A 367 4.41 23.58 -15.31
CA THR A 367 4.26 24.40 -16.52
C THR A 367 4.22 25.87 -16.14
N THR A 368 5.01 26.68 -16.84
CA THR A 368 5.04 28.15 -16.74
C THR A 368 4.55 28.77 -18.05
N SER A 369 4.39 30.09 -18.10
CA SER A 369 4.03 30.81 -19.33
C SER A 369 5.07 30.65 -20.46
N SER A 370 6.32 30.34 -20.13
CA SER A 370 7.40 30.12 -21.11
C SER A 370 7.63 28.64 -21.46
N GLY A 371 6.85 27.71 -20.88
CA GLY A 371 6.95 26.27 -21.17
C GLY A 371 7.04 25.39 -19.92
N ARG A 372 7.26 24.09 -20.15
CA ARG A 372 7.43 23.08 -19.10
C ARG A 372 8.83 23.20 -18.49
N VAL A 373 8.89 23.37 -17.17
CA VAL A 373 10.13 23.32 -16.39
C VAL A 373 10.27 21.91 -15.81
N TYR A 374 11.37 21.25 -16.17
CA TYR A 374 11.70 19.90 -15.71
C TYR A 374 12.61 19.95 -14.47
N THR A 375 12.43 19.00 -13.55
CA THR A 375 13.36 18.80 -12.43
C THR A 375 14.77 18.49 -12.93
N SER A 376 15.78 18.90 -12.18
CA SER A 376 17.19 18.57 -12.47
C SER A 376 17.52 17.10 -12.18
N ASP A 377 16.75 16.46 -11.29
CA ASP A 377 16.89 15.05 -10.97
C ASP A 377 15.53 14.35 -11.13
N PHE A 378 15.42 13.52 -12.17
CA PHE A 378 14.22 12.76 -12.45
C PHE A 378 14.01 11.61 -11.48
N GLU A 379 15.06 11.09 -10.85
CA GLU A 379 15.06 9.81 -10.15
C GLU A 379 15.88 9.92 -8.86
N PRO A 380 15.41 10.69 -7.88
CA PRO A 380 16.17 11.06 -6.71
C PRO A 380 16.44 9.88 -5.79
N VAL A 381 17.58 9.95 -5.11
CA VAL A 381 17.99 9.07 -4.01
C VAL A 381 17.75 9.75 -2.67
N THR A 382 17.87 9.01 -1.57
CA THR A 382 17.84 9.58 -0.22
C THR A 382 19.21 9.52 0.46
N ASN A 383 19.50 10.55 1.25
CA ASN A 383 20.65 10.63 2.14
C ASN A 383 20.23 11.47 3.37
N PRO A 384 20.41 11.00 4.61
CA PRO A 384 21.03 9.74 5.03
C PRO A 384 20.23 8.48 4.68
N LYS A 385 20.88 7.32 4.81
CA LYS A 385 20.23 6.00 4.84
C LYS A 385 19.27 5.91 6.03
N PHE A 386 18.34 4.95 5.98
CA PHE A 386 17.46 4.67 7.11
C PHE A 386 18.24 4.00 8.24
N ASP A 387 18.14 4.55 9.45
CA ASP A 387 18.76 4.00 10.65
C ASP A 387 17.81 2.99 11.31
N ASP A 388 18.20 1.72 11.34
CA ASP A 388 17.52 0.65 12.07
C ASP A 388 18.15 0.35 13.45
N GLY A 389 19.18 1.11 13.85
CA GLY A 389 19.88 0.93 15.12
C GLY A 389 18.96 1.02 16.34
N PHE A 390 17.85 1.76 16.24
CA PHE A 390 16.83 1.86 17.28
C PHE A 390 16.22 0.50 17.67
N GLU A 391 16.16 -0.48 16.76
CA GLU A 391 15.53 -1.79 17.03
C GLU A 391 16.30 -2.64 18.05
N LYS A 392 17.61 -2.39 18.19
CA LYS A 392 18.50 -3.10 19.12
C LYS A 392 18.15 -2.81 20.57
N ASN A 393 17.63 -1.62 20.84
CA ASN A 393 17.30 -1.16 22.19
C ASN A 393 15.89 -1.58 22.65
N LEU A 394 15.11 -2.24 21.77
CA LEU A 394 13.74 -2.67 22.05
C LEU A 394 13.75 -4.08 22.65
N THR A 395 13.58 -4.18 23.97
CA THR A 395 13.73 -5.45 24.71
C THR A 395 12.43 -5.98 25.31
N SER A 396 11.39 -5.14 25.45
CA SER A 396 10.09 -5.57 25.98
C SER A 396 8.92 -4.86 25.29
N VAL A 397 7.75 -5.51 25.28
CA VAL A 397 6.50 -4.95 24.72
C VAL A 397 6.15 -3.60 25.37
N ARG A 398 6.24 -3.52 26.69
CA ARG A 398 5.94 -2.31 27.46
C ARG A 398 6.81 -1.12 27.02
N GLN A 399 8.12 -1.35 26.93
CA GLN A 399 9.07 -0.33 26.49
C GLN A 399 8.75 0.14 25.07
N VAL A 400 8.44 -0.77 24.14
CA VAL A 400 8.06 -0.39 22.79
C VAL A 400 6.76 0.41 22.78
N LYS A 401 5.76 0.03 23.59
CA LYS A 401 4.49 0.75 23.74
C LYS A 401 4.71 2.20 24.18
N GLU A 402 5.54 2.41 25.20
CA GLU A 402 5.93 3.74 25.70
C GLU A 402 6.66 4.56 24.62
N ILE A 403 7.61 3.96 23.91
CA ILE A 403 8.37 4.63 22.84
C ILE A 403 7.47 5.03 21.65
N ILE A 404 6.60 4.14 21.20
CA ILE A 404 5.66 4.44 20.11
C ILE A 404 4.71 5.57 20.53
N HIS A 405 4.18 5.50 21.76
CA HIS A 405 3.26 6.51 22.28
C HIS A 405 3.91 7.90 22.27
N GLN A 406 5.13 8.02 22.81
CA GLN A 406 5.89 9.26 22.79
C GLN A 406 6.25 9.72 21.37
N PHE A 407 6.67 8.79 20.52
CA PHE A 407 6.97 9.08 19.11
C PHE A 407 5.76 9.73 18.41
N ILE A 408 4.55 9.21 18.60
CA ILE A 408 3.35 9.79 17.97
C ILE A 408 3.04 11.17 18.55
N LEU A 409 3.12 11.35 19.88
CA LEU A 409 2.90 12.65 20.51
C LEU A 409 3.90 13.71 20.03
N GLU A 410 5.16 13.33 19.79
CA GLU A 410 6.18 14.22 19.23
C GLU A 410 5.87 14.67 17.81
N GLN A 411 5.35 13.77 16.96
CA GLN A 411 4.90 14.14 15.60
C GLN A 411 3.77 15.18 15.61
N GLN A 412 3.02 15.29 16.71
CA GLN A 412 1.86 16.16 16.84
C GLN A 412 2.17 17.55 17.40
N LYS A 413 3.41 17.83 17.84
CA LYS A 413 3.81 19.14 18.41
C LYS A 413 3.84 20.30 17.40
N GLY A 414 3.33 20.11 16.18
CA GLY A 414 3.23 21.14 15.14
C GLY A 414 1.92 21.92 15.18
N ASN A 415 1.72 22.81 14.19
CA ASN A 415 0.53 23.68 14.10
C ASN A 415 -0.75 22.98 13.60
N ARG A 416 -0.74 21.65 13.43
CA ARG A 416 -1.92 20.89 12.97
C ARG A 416 -2.73 20.43 14.16
N VAL A 417 -4.05 20.57 14.07
CA VAL A 417 -4.98 19.99 15.04
C VAL A 417 -4.80 18.46 15.04
N PRO A 418 -4.48 17.84 16.18
CA PRO A 418 -4.38 16.40 16.27
C PRO A 418 -5.72 15.73 15.98
N LEU A 419 -5.68 14.60 15.28
CA LEU A 419 -6.85 13.82 14.93
C LEU A 419 -7.01 12.62 15.86
N CYS A 420 -8.25 12.29 16.20
CA CYS A 420 -8.60 11.04 16.86
C CYS A 420 -9.80 10.38 16.19
N ILE A 421 -10.05 9.12 16.52
CA ILE A 421 -11.24 8.40 16.06
C ILE A 421 -12.47 9.01 16.73
N ASN A 422 -13.52 9.26 15.94
CA ASN A 422 -14.81 9.75 16.42
C ASN A 422 -15.75 8.58 16.76
N PRO A 423 -15.99 8.26 18.05
CA PRO A 423 -16.85 7.14 18.45
C PRO A 423 -18.32 7.35 18.14
N GLN A 424 -18.73 8.60 17.89
CA GLN A 424 -20.11 8.98 17.57
C GLN A 424 -20.41 8.93 16.06
N SER A 425 -19.41 8.66 15.22
CA SER A 425 -19.61 8.53 13.78
C SER A 425 -20.52 7.34 13.45
N ALA A 426 -21.44 7.50 12.50
CA ALA A 426 -22.28 6.40 12.01
C ALA A 426 -21.44 5.21 11.50
N ALA A 427 -20.25 5.48 10.96
CA ALA A 427 -19.31 4.46 10.48
C ALA A 427 -18.50 3.78 11.60
N PHE A 428 -18.52 4.30 12.84
CA PHE A 428 -17.61 3.85 13.91
C PHE A 428 -17.76 2.37 14.25
N LYS A 429 -19.01 1.88 14.39
CA LYS A 429 -19.26 0.47 14.72
C LYS A 429 -18.67 -0.47 13.66
N SER A 430 -18.85 -0.14 12.37
CA SER A 430 -18.30 -0.92 11.27
C SER A 430 -16.77 -0.81 11.19
N PHE A 431 -16.22 0.39 11.42
CA PHE A 431 -14.79 0.63 11.46
C PHE A 431 -14.09 -0.17 12.57
N ILE A 432 -14.61 -0.13 13.79
CA ILE A 432 -13.96 -0.79 14.93
C ILE A 432 -14.06 -2.32 14.82
N SER A 433 -15.19 -2.84 14.29
CA SER A 433 -15.41 -4.27 14.07
C SER A 433 -14.68 -4.81 12.84
N SER A 434 -14.05 -3.94 12.04
CA SER A 434 -13.26 -4.35 10.89
C SER A 434 -12.02 -5.07 11.39
N THR A 435 -12.00 -6.39 11.27
CA THR A 435 -10.82 -7.21 11.57
C THR A 435 -10.05 -7.52 10.30
N VAL A 436 -8.76 -7.77 10.47
CA VAL A 436 -7.95 -8.43 9.44
C VAL A 436 -8.58 -9.77 9.04
N ALA A 437 -8.30 -10.24 7.83
CA ALA A 437 -8.61 -11.62 7.47
C ALA A 437 -7.98 -12.58 8.49
N GLN A 438 -8.67 -13.70 8.79
CA GLN A 438 -8.23 -14.67 9.79
C GLN A 438 -6.78 -15.14 9.52
N PRO A 439 -5.92 -15.28 10.55
CA PRO A 439 -4.54 -15.76 10.44
C PRO A 439 -4.38 -17.22 9.94
N SER A 440 -5.44 -17.89 9.48
CA SER A 440 -5.42 -19.27 9.01
C SER A 440 -4.63 -19.49 7.70
N GLU A 441 -3.92 -18.46 7.22
CA GLU A 441 -2.92 -18.50 6.16
C GLU A 441 -1.51 -18.27 6.73
N MET A 442 -1.17 -18.87 7.89
CA MET A 442 0.23 -18.93 8.28
C MET A 442 1.02 -19.61 7.14
N PRO A 443 2.09 -18.98 6.62
CA PRO A 443 2.85 -19.54 5.53
C PRO A 443 3.40 -20.91 5.94
N PRO A 444 3.44 -21.90 5.02
CA PRO A 444 4.25 -23.09 5.27
C PRO A 444 5.68 -22.64 5.62
N SER A 445 6.30 -23.36 6.54
CA SER A 445 7.64 -23.07 7.05
C SER A 445 8.59 -22.69 5.90
N PRO A 446 9.39 -21.62 6.02
CA PRO A 446 10.43 -21.31 5.02
C PRO A 446 11.50 -22.43 4.93
N LEU A 447 11.53 -23.32 5.93
CA LEU A 447 12.36 -24.53 5.96
C LEU A 447 11.68 -25.68 5.22
N VAL A 448 11.33 -25.47 3.94
CA VAL A 448 10.76 -26.54 3.08
C VAL A 448 11.80 -27.63 2.75
N TRP A 449 13.06 -27.35 3.04
CA TRP A 449 14.21 -28.21 2.77
C TRP A 449 14.70 -29.00 3.99
N GLU A 450 13.94 -29.00 5.09
CA GLU A 450 14.20 -29.86 6.26
C GLU A 450 13.62 -31.27 6.10
#